data_AF-A0A2E8NNI0-F1
#
_entry.id   AF-A0A2E8NNI0-F1
#
_cell.length_a   1.000
_cell.length_b   1.000
_cell.length_c   1.000
_cell.angle_alpha   90.00
_cell.angle_beta   90.00
_cell.angle_gamma   90.00
#
_symmetry.space_group_name_H-M   'P 1'
#
loop_
_entity.id
_entity.type
_entity.pdbx_description
1 polymer ?
#
loop_
_entity_poly.entity_id
_entity_poly.type
_entity_poly.pdbx_seq_one_letter_code
_entity_poly.pdbx_strand_id
1 'polypeptide(L)'
;MAKRWQMLRCECGQAFGASSSGSPSCTRCGSSRVRRVRSFDEPSELSEAVALANAPKEVQQEISKRSRDAGSPRVGGKPTPSQMLAMMKEATSEDGTLSLESLQQRLDAAGVDEPSASHLVGLAEVEGELLRSGPNTWVWL
;
A
#
# COMPACT_ATOMS: atom_id res chain seq x y z
N MET A 1 11.71 -13.11 -36.32
CA MET A 1 11.66 -14.22 -35.33
C MET A 1 11.34 -13.62 -33.96
N ALA A 2 10.21 -13.97 -33.36
CA ALA A 2 9.85 -13.45 -32.03
C ALA A 2 10.81 -14.03 -30.99
N LYS A 3 11.53 -13.17 -30.26
CA LYS A 3 12.36 -13.60 -29.13
C LYS A 3 11.40 -14.07 -28.03
N ARG A 4 11.32 -15.38 -27.80
CA ARG A 4 10.51 -15.93 -26.71
C ARG A 4 11.26 -15.78 -25.39
N TRP A 5 10.59 -15.20 -24.43
CA TRP A 5 11.08 -14.99 -23.07
C TRP A 5 10.67 -16.16 -22.20
N GLN A 6 11.54 -16.60 -21.30
CA GLN A 6 11.25 -17.71 -20.39
C GLN A 6 11.60 -17.33 -18.96
N MET A 7 10.68 -17.66 -18.05
CA MET A 7 10.90 -17.57 -16.62
C MET A 7 11.46 -18.90 -16.12
N LEU A 8 12.56 -18.82 -15.41
CA LEU A 8 13.27 -19.96 -14.84
C LEU A 8 13.26 -19.85 -13.33
N ARG A 9 13.31 -21.00 -12.65
CA ARG A 9 13.45 -21.09 -11.20
C ARG A 9 14.64 -21.97 -10.85
N CYS A 10 15.54 -21.44 -10.05
CA CYS A 10 16.69 -22.18 -9.54
C CYS A 10 16.29 -23.00 -8.30
N GLU A 11 17.07 -24.05 -8.01
CA GLU A 11 16.97 -24.84 -6.78
C GLU A 11 17.14 -23.98 -5.51
N CYS A 12 17.88 -22.85 -5.59
CA CYS A 12 18.05 -21.90 -4.48
C CYS A 12 16.80 -21.04 -4.20
N GLY A 13 15.73 -21.23 -4.98
CA GLY A 13 14.47 -20.52 -4.84
C GLY A 13 14.33 -19.25 -5.68
N GLN A 14 15.42 -18.74 -6.27
CA GLN A 14 15.40 -17.54 -7.12
C GLN A 14 14.66 -17.79 -8.44
N ALA A 15 13.72 -16.92 -8.78
CA ALA A 15 13.15 -16.81 -10.11
C ALA A 15 13.89 -15.75 -10.95
N PHE A 16 14.11 -16.00 -12.23
CA PHE A 16 14.72 -15.02 -13.13
C PHE A 16 14.32 -15.26 -14.59
N GLY A 17 14.42 -14.23 -15.40
CA GLY A 17 14.12 -14.29 -16.83
C GLY A 17 15.36 -14.62 -17.66
N ALA A 18 15.17 -15.37 -18.74
CA ALA A 18 16.19 -15.61 -19.75
C ALA A 18 15.56 -15.57 -21.14
N SER A 19 16.36 -15.20 -22.15
CA SER A 19 15.99 -15.44 -23.54
C SER A 19 16.10 -16.93 -23.86
N SER A 20 15.41 -17.39 -24.89
CA SER A 20 15.48 -18.79 -25.35
C SER A 20 16.84 -19.20 -25.94
N SER A 21 17.82 -18.30 -26.00
CA SER A 21 19.16 -18.54 -26.55
C SER A 21 20.22 -18.51 -25.44
N GLY A 22 20.74 -19.68 -25.07
CA GLY A 22 21.85 -19.83 -24.12
C GLY A 22 21.59 -20.83 -23.00
N SER A 23 22.65 -21.14 -22.24
CA SER A 23 22.60 -21.93 -21.01
C SER A 23 22.42 -20.99 -19.80
N PRO A 24 21.20 -20.82 -19.29
CA PRO A 24 20.92 -19.86 -18.21
C PRO A 24 21.53 -20.32 -16.89
N SER A 25 22.23 -19.42 -16.20
CA SER A 25 22.71 -19.61 -14.83
C SER A 25 21.96 -18.69 -13.87
N CYS A 26 21.80 -19.13 -12.61
CA CYS A 26 21.12 -18.34 -11.61
C CYS A 26 21.89 -17.05 -11.29
N THR A 27 21.21 -15.90 -11.38
CA THR A 27 21.79 -14.58 -11.05
C THR A 27 22.11 -14.39 -9.57
N ARG A 28 21.63 -15.29 -8.70
CA ARG A 28 21.85 -15.23 -7.25
C ARG A 28 22.96 -16.17 -6.76
N CYS A 29 22.99 -17.42 -7.24
CA CYS A 29 23.93 -18.43 -6.74
C CYS A 29 24.84 -19.04 -7.83
N GLY A 30 24.69 -18.64 -9.09
CA GLY A 30 25.48 -19.16 -10.21
C GLY A 30 25.16 -20.60 -10.66
N SER A 31 24.26 -21.31 -9.97
CA SER A 31 23.90 -22.69 -10.34
C SER A 31 23.25 -22.76 -11.72
N SER A 32 23.62 -23.78 -12.50
CA SER A 32 23.01 -24.15 -13.78
C SER A 32 21.78 -25.05 -13.61
N ARG A 33 21.47 -25.48 -12.37
CA ARG A 33 20.28 -26.28 -12.06
C ARG A 33 19.06 -25.38 -11.97
N VAL A 34 18.50 -25.10 -13.13
CA VAL A 34 17.35 -24.21 -13.30
C VAL A 34 16.26 -24.90 -14.11
N ARG A 35 15.01 -24.75 -13.69
CA ARG A 35 13.85 -25.32 -14.38
C ARG A 35 13.01 -24.22 -15.02
N ARG A 36 12.47 -24.48 -16.21
CA ARG A 36 11.50 -23.58 -16.84
C ARG A 36 10.16 -23.63 -16.10
N VAL A 37 9.61 -22.46 -15.81
CA VAL A 37 8.31 -22.29 -15.15
C VAL A 37 7.25 -21.90 -16.17
N ARG A 38 7.48 -20.81 -16.92
CA ARG A 38 6.57 -20.27 -17.94
C ARG A 38 7.34 -19.60 -19.08
N SER A 39 6.67 -19.40 -20.20
CA SER A 39 7.18 -18.65 -21.35
C SER A 39 6.26 -17.47 -21.63
N PHE A 40 6.83 -16.37 -22.12
CA PHE A 40 6.16 -15.11 -22.41
C PHE A 40 6.58 -14.61 -23.79
N ASP A 41 5.68 -13.95 -24.48
CA ASP A 41 5.95 -13.35 -25.78
C ASP A 41 6.48 -11.92 -25.61
N GLU A 42 6.08 -11.22 -24.53
CA GLU A 42 6.54 -9.88 -24.21
C GLU A 42 7.52 -9.83 -23.01
N PRO A 43 8.61 -9.04 -23.06
CA PRO A 43 9.54 -8.90 -21.94
C PRO A 43 8.90 -8.28 -20.69
N SER A 44 7.90 -7.42 -20.86
CA SER A 44 7.18 -6.76 -19.78
C SER A 44 6.47 -7.77 -18.87
N GLU A 45 5.74 -8.72 -19.47
CA GLU A 45 5.05 -9.79 -18.75
C GLU A 45 6.02 -10.70 -18.00
N LEU A 46 7.19 -11.00 -18.60
CA LEU A 46 8.24 -11.75 -17.93
C LEU A 46 8.76 -11.02 -16.69
N SER A 47 9.00 -9.71 -16.80
CA SER A 47 9.51 -8.89 -15.71
C SER A 47 8.55 -8.90 -14.50
N GLU A 48 7.27 -8.71 -14.76
CA GLU A 48 6.22 -8.75 -13.74
C GLU A 48 6.12 -10.13 -13.07
N ALA A 49 6.11 -11.20 -13.87
CA ALA A 49 6.06 -12.56 -13.35
C ALA A 49 7.28 -12.93 -12.48
N VAL A 50 8.48 -12.45 -12.85
CA VAL A 50 9.71 -12.63 -12.07
C VAL A 50 9.64 -11.83 -10.76
N ALA A 51 9.17 -10.59 -10.80
CA ALA A 51 9.00 -9.75 -9.61
C ALA A 51 8.03 -10.38 -8.61
N LEU A 52 6.85 -10.83 -9.06
CA LEU A 52 5.86 -11.50 -8.23
C LEU A 52 6.38 -12.80 -7.60
N ALA A 53 7.14 -13.59 -8.36
CA ALA A 53 7.66 -14.87 -7.89
C ALA A 53 8.82 -14.74 -6.89
N ASN A 54 9.53 -13.62 -6.92
CA ASN A 54 10.58 -13.29 -5.96
C ASN A 54 10.07 -12.44 -4.78
N ALA A 55 8.85 -11.90 -4.86
CA ALA A 55 8.26 -11.17 -3.76
C ALA A 55 8.03 -12.10 -2.55
N PRO A 56 8.45 -11.70 -1.33
CA PRO A 56 8.10 -12.40 -0.10
C PRO A 56 6.58 -12.54 0.04
N LYS A 57 6.10 -13.63 0.64
CA LYS A 57 4.66 -13.85 0.87
C LYS A 57 4.03 -12.73 1.72
N GLU A 58 4.82 -12.11 2.60
CA GLU A 58 4.42 -10.91 3.36
C GLU A 58 4.11 -9.71 2.45
N VAL A 59 4.84 -9.53 1.34
CA VAL A 59 4.58 -8.47 0.35
C VAL A 59 3.37 -8.82 -0.53
N GLN A 60 3.13 -10.11 -0.82
CA GLN A 60 1.94 -10.55 -1.55
C GLN A 60 0.64 -10.31 -0.75
N GLN A 61 0.71 -10.43 0.58
CA GLN A 61 -0.40 -10.09 1.48
C GLN A 61 -0.61 -8.58 1.58
N GLU A 62 0.45 -7.77 1.60
CA GLU A 62 0.34 -6.29 1.63
C GLU A 62 -0.22 -5.72 0.31
N ILE A 63 0.12 -6.28 -0.85
CA ILE A 63 -0.45 -5.86 -2.14
C ILE A 63 -1.92 -6.30 -2.24
N SER A 64 -2.26 -7.51 -1.78
CA SER A 64 -3.64 -8.01 -1.76
C SER A 64 -4.53 -7.30 -0.73
N LYS A 65 -3.95 -6.81 0.37
CA LYS A 65 -4.63 -5.94 1.35
C LYS A 65 -4.96 -4.58 0.75
N ARG A 66 -4.01 -3.92 0.09
CA ARG A 66 -4.23 -2.57 -0.46
C ARG A 66 -5.33 -2.47 -1.51
N SER A 67 -5.61 -3.54 -2.26
CA SER A 67 -6.68 -3.54 -3.26
C SER A 67 -8.05 -4.01 -2.74
N ARG A 68 -8.13 -4.50 -1.50
CA ARG A 68 -9.40 -4.94 -0.87
C ARG A 68 -9.84 -4.05 0.29
N ASP A 69 -9.01 -3.12 0.75
CA ASP A 69 -9.30 -2.22 1.89
C ASP A 69 -9.95 -0.89 1.51
N ALA A 70 -10.65 -0.81 0.36
CA ALA A 70 -11.60 0.28 0.10
C ALA A 70 -12.87 0.18 0.96
N GLY A 71 -12.83 -0.59 2.05
CA GLY A 71 -13.99 -0.89 2.87
C GLY A 71 -13.62 -1.56 4.19
N SER A 72 -13.29 -0.73 5.18
CA SER A 72 -13.41 -0.99 6.62
C SER A 72 -12.35 -1.88 7.29
N PRO A 73 -11.48 -1.28 8.12
CA PRO A 73 -10.82 -2.00 9.19
C PRO A 73 -11.61 -1.83 10.49
N ARG A 74 -12.56 -2.74 10.75
CA ARG A 74 -12.97 -3.03 12.13
C ARG A 74 -11.95 -3.97 12.77
N VAL A 75 -10.93 -3.43 13.45
CA VAL A 75 -10.11 -4.19 14.42
C VAL A 75 -9.64 -3.24 15.52
N GLY A 76 -10.02 -3.53 16.77
CA GLY A 76 -9.82 -2.69 17.95
C GLY A 76 -8.35 -2.50 18.37
N GLY A 77 -7.64 -1.66 17.64
CA GLY A 77 -6.39 -1.04 18.05
C GLY A 77 -6.55 0.48 18.01
N LYS A 78 -5.86 1.20 18.90
CA LYS A 78 -5.83 2.66 18.85
C LYS A 78 -5.29 3.09 17.47
N PRO A 79 -5.95 4.03 16.76
CA PRO A 79 -5.49 4.47 15.46
C PRO A 79 -4.08 5.06 15.58
N THR A 80 -3.22 4.80 14.60
CA THR A 80 -1.87 5.37 14.58
C THR A 80 -1.93 6.88 14.25
N PRO A 81 -0.92 7.69 14.60
CA PRO A 81 -0.90 9.12 14.26
C PRO A 81 -1.13 9.39 12.76
N SER A 82 -0.54 8.55 11.90
CA SER A 82 -0.73 8.65 10.45
C SER A 82 -2.16 8.34 10.01
N GLN A 83 -2.83 7.38 10.66
CA GLN A 83 -4.24 7.07 10.39
C GLN A 83 -5.16 8.18 10.90
N MET A 84 -4.87 8.76 12.07
CA MET A 84 -5.61 9.91 12.60
C MET A 84 -5.51 11.11 11.65
N LEU A 85 -4.31 11.42 11.17
CA LEU A 85 -4.11 12.49 10.18
C LEU A 85 -4.84 12.22 8.87
N ALA A 86 -4.83 10.97 8.37
CA ALA A 86 -5.57 10.58 7.18
C ALA A 86 -7.08 10.80 7.38
N MET A 87 -7.65 10.33 8.49
CA MET A 87 -9.07 10.52 8.81
C MET A 87 -9.45 12.00 8.90
N MET A 88 -8.59 12.85 9.48
CA MET A 88 -8.81 14.30 9.52
C MET A 88 -8.80 14.92 8.12
N LYS A 89 -7.89 14.49 7.24
CA LYS A 89 -7.86 14.95 5.85
C LYS A 89 -9.07 14.47 5.06
N GLU A 90 -9.52 13.23 5.27
CA GLU A 90 -10.72 12.66 4.64
C GLU A 90 -12.04 13.26 5.16
N ALA A 91 -12.01 13.85 6.36
CA ALA A 91 -13.11 14.62 6.94
C ALA A 91 -13.12 16.09 6.52
N THR A 92 -12.07 16.55 5.83
CA THR A 92 -11.96 17.91 5.32
C THR A 92 -12.79 18.01 4.03
N SER A 93 -13.66 19.01 3.97
CA SER A 93 -14.46 19.29 2.78
C SER A 93 -13.59 19.73 1.61
N GLU A 94 -14.14 19.69 0.39
CA GLU A 94 -13.45 20.12 -0.84
C GLU A 94 -12.95 21.57 -0.77
N ASP A 95 -13.63 22.42 0.01
CA ASP A 95 -13.24 23.81 0.29
C ASP A 95 -12.08 23.94 1.30
N GLY A 96 -11.43 22.84 1.69
CA GLY A 96 -10.33 22.83 2.65
C GLY A 96 -10.73 23.07 4.11
N THR A 97 -12.03 23.06 4.41
CA THR A 97 -12.57 23.27 5.75
C THR A 97 -12.87 21.94 6.43
N LEU A 98 -12.29 21.74 7.62
CA LEU A 98 -12.58 20.63 8.51
C LEU A 98 -13.65 21.05 9.52
N SER A 99 -14.73 20.28 9.63
CA SER A 99 -15.75 20.50 10.66
C SER A 99 -15.69 19.43 11.74
N LEU A 100 -16.09 19.77 12.96
CA LEU A 100 -16.16 18.79 14.05
C LEU A 100 -17.14 17.65 13.72
N GLU A 101 -18.26 17.99 13.09
CA GLU A 101 -19.30 17.04 12.69
C GLU A 101 -18.80 16.05 11.63
N SER A 102 -18.16 16.56 10.56
CA SER A 102 -17.59 15.70 9.51
C SER A 102 -16.49 14.79 10.05
N LEU A 103 -15.68 15.27 10.99
CA LEU A 103 -14.67 14.44 11.66
C LEU A 103 -15.30 13.37 12.55
N GLN A 104 -16.30 13.72 13.35
CA GLN A 104 -16.98 12.75 14.22
C GLN A 104 -17.64 11.64 13.38
N GLN A 105 -18.35 12.00 12.30
CA GLN A 105 -18.94 11.03 11.38
C GLN A 105 -17.89 10.08 10.77
N ARG A 106 -16.70 10.60 10.45
CA ARG A 106 -15.59 9.77 9.95
C ARG A 106 -15.02 8.84 11.01
N LEU A 107 -14.85 9.31 12.24
CA LEU A 107 -14.39 8.48 13.35
C LEU A 107 -15.41 7.37 13.67
N ASP A 108 -16.70 7.70 13.70
CA ASP A 108 -17.78 6.74 13.93
C ASP A 108 -17.83 5.69 12.80
N ALA A 109 -17.68 6.13 11.54
CA ALA A 109 -17.61 5.22 10.38
C ALA A 109 -16.38 4.31 10.42
N ALA A 110 -15.26 4.81 10.95
CA ALA A 110 -14.03 4.04 11.16
C ALA A 110 -14.09 3.16 12.42
N GLY A 111 -15.10 3.31 13.28
CA GLY A 111 -15.21 2.60 14.56
C GLY A 111 -14.16 3.04 15.58
N VAL A 112 -13.80 4.32 15.58
CA VAL A 112 -12.83 4.92 16.49
C VAL A 112 -13.57 5.71 17.58
N ASP A 113 -13.64 5.15 18.78
CA ASP A 113 -14.24 5.81 19.95
C ASP A 113 -13.24 6.74 20.69
N GLU A 114 -11.93 6.44 20.63
CA GLU A 114 -10.88 7.23 21.26
C GLU A 114 -9.63 7.35 20.36
N PRO A 115 -9.04 8.55 20.19
CA PRO A 115 -9.45 9.84 20.77
C PRO A 115 -10.67 10.48 20.06
N SER A 116 -11.42 11.29 20.80
CA SER A 116 -12.60 12.01 20.27
C SER A 116 -12.23 13.07 19.23
N ALA A 117 -13.18 13.41 18.35
CA ALA A 117 -12.98 14.43 17.32
C ALA A 117 -12.51 15.78 17.90
N SER A 118 -13.07 16.19 19.05
CA SER A 118 -12.72 17.44 19.74
C SER A 118 -11.30 17.43 20.28
N HIS A 119 -10.81 16.27 20.74
CA HIS A 119 -9.44 16.11 21.20
C HIS A 119 -8.45 16.19 20.04
N LEU A 120 -8.77 15.58 18.89
CA LEU A 120 -7.93 15.60 17.70
C LEU A 120 -7.76 17.01 17.11
N VAL A 121 -8.86 17.74 16.92
CA VAL A 121 -8.78 19.12 16.42
C VAL A 121 -8.10 20.05 17.43
N GLY A 122 -8.30 19.83 18.73
CA GLY A 122 -7.62 20.60 19.77
C GLY A 122 -6.11 20.37 19.78
N LEU A 123 -5.67 19.13 19.58
CA LEU A 123 -4.25 18.81 19.47
C LEU A 123 -3.64 19.46 18.22
N ALA A 124 -4.28 19.33 17.06
CA ALA A 124 -3.80 19.91 15.81
C ALA A 124 -3.82 21.46 15.81
N GLU A 125 -4.76 22.08 16.54
CA GLU A 125 -4.78 23.53 16.77
C GLU A 125 -3.60 23.98 17.65
N VAL A 126 -3.24 23.20 18.68
CA VAL A 126 -2.08 23.49 19.55
C VAL A 126 -0.75 23.23 18.84
N GLU A 127 -0.66 22.19 18.01
CA GLU A 127 0.53 21.85 17.22
C GLU A 127 0.76 22.83 16.04
N GLY A 128 -0.23 23.67 15.72
CA GLY A 128 -0.14 24.64 14.64
C GLY A 128 -0.37 24.05 13.26
N GLU A 129 -1.07 22.92 13.16
CA GLU A 129 -1.48 22.29 11.90
C GLU A 129 -2.84 22.82 11.41
N LEU A 130 -3.71 23.21 12.35
CA LEU A 130 -5.05 23.73 12.08
C LEU A 130 -5.22 25.15 12.64
N LEU A 131 -5.93 25.98 11.89
CA LEU A 131 -6.40 27.29 12.32
C LEU A 131 -7.93 27.27 12.41
N ARG A 132 -8.48 27.67 13.56
CA ARG A 132 -9.92 27.81 13.74
C ARG A 132 -10.46 28.94 12.85
N SER A 133 -11.35 28.60 11.91
CA SER A 133 -11.99 29.57 11.01
C SER A 133 -13.39 30.01 11.49
N GLY A 134 -14.02 29.21 12.37
CA GLY A 134 -15.38 29.48 12.85
C GLY A 134 -15.83 28.54 13.97
N PRO A 135 -17.13 28.56 14.31
CA PRO A 135 -17.69 27.67 15.33
C PRO A 135 -17.58 26.21 14.85
N ASN A 136 -16.80 25.40 15.56
CA ASN A 136 -16.55 23.99 15.21
C ASN A 136 -16.01 23.76 13.79
N THR A 137 -15.30 24.75 13.22
CA THR A 137 -14.66 24.65 11.91
C THR A 137 -13.22 25.13 11.94
N TRP A 138 -12.36 24.42 11.21
CA TRP A 138 -10.93 24.67 11.09
C TRP A 138 -10.49 24.59 9.64
N VAL A 139 -9.37 25.22 9.34
CA VAL A 139 -8.67 25.16 8.05
C VAL A 139 -7.23 24.71 8.29
N TRP A 140 -6.65 24.01 7.33
CA TRP A 140 -5.25 23.62 7.39
C TRP A 140 -4.35 24.82 7.10
N LEU A 141 -3.20 24.89 7.80
CA LEU A 141 -2.17 25.90 7.60
C LEU A 141 -1.19 25.53 6.46
#